data_AF-A0A1V4HX74-F1
#
_entry.id   AF-A0A1V4HX74-F1
#
_cell.length_a   1.000
_cell.length_b   1.000
_cell.length_c   1.000
_cell.angle_alpha   90.00
_cell.angle_beta   90.00
_cell.angle_gamma   90.00
#
_symmetry.space_group_name_H-M   'P 1'
#
loop_
_entity.id
_entity.type
_entity.pdbx_description
1 polymer ?
#
loop_
_entity_poly.entity_id
_entity_poly.type
_entity_poly.pdbx_seq_one_letter_code
_entity_poly.pdbx_strand_id
1 'polypeptide(L)'
;MADEDGANNGGKIGKSFNKHSKADIEKLPAREKTQYENNEITFRREQDRTKKENDLRRDERVIKEIQNQLGKPQPAPKPDFARTTASDDLFSPQKFKSLRDAAEKTVREREQNDLTERARRFEISQVRFLDRHLGKDRYPSKERE
;
A
#
# COMPACT_ATOMS: atom_id res chain seq x y z
N MET A 1 -10.56 25.60 15.68
CA MET A 1 -10.14 25.15 14.34
C MET A 1 -9.12 24.05 14.54
N ALA A 2 -9.40 22.84 14.08
CA ALA A 2 -8.44 21.74 14.10
C ALA A 2 -7.75 21.71 12.74
N ASP A 3 -6.44 21.93 12.73
CA ASP A 3 -5.60 21.81 11.55
C ASP A 3 -5.45 20.32 11.19
N GLU A 4 -6.28 19.86 10.25
CA GLU A 4 -6.08 18.60 9.54
C GLU A 4 -4.98 18.78 8.49
N ASP A 5 -3.72 18.89 8.93
CA ASP A 5 -2.58 18.59 8.06
C ASP A 5 -2.43 17.07 7.97
N GLY A 6 -3.34 16.47 7.20
CA GLY A 6 -3.20 15.12 6.68
C GLY A 6 -1.93 15.07 5.83
N ALA A 7 -0.80 14.74 6.46
CA ALA A 7 0.49 14.58 5.84
C ALA A 7 0.40 13.56 4.69
N ASN A 8 0.14 14.09 3.50
CA ASN A 8 0.12 13.41 2.22
C ASN A 8 1.55 12.95 1.88
N ASN A 9 1.99 11.87 2.53
CA ASN A 9 3.25 11.19 2.26
C ASN A 9 3.19 10.33 0.97
N GLY A 10 2.13 10.42 0.17
CA GLY A 10 2.03 9.77 -1.13
C GLY A 10 2.92 10.38 -2.22
N GLY A 11 3.48 11.57 -2.00
CA GLY A 11 4.29 12.31 -2.98
C GLY A 11 5.79 12.07 -2.94
N LYS A 12 6.32 11.29 -1.97
CA LYS A 12 7.78 11.11 -1.78
C LYS A 12 8.36 9.87 -2.45
N ILE A 13 7.54 8.93 -2.90
CA ILE A 13 8.01 7.71 -3.60
C ILE A 13 8.56 8.04 -5.00
N GLY A 14 8.25 9.21 -5.56
CA GLY A 14 8.68 9.62 -6.92
C GLY A 14 9.89 10.54 -7.02
N LYS A 15 10.48 11.02 -5.90
CA LYS A 15 11.47 12.11 -5.95
C LYS A 15 12.94 11.68 -5.73
N SER A 16 13.20 10.53 -5.10
CA SER A 16 14.57 10.15 -4.71
C SER A 16 15.41 9.47 -5.80
N PHE A 17 14.83 8.99 -6.91
CA PHE A 17 15.55 8.10 -7.84
C PHE A 17 15.77 8.68 -9.26
N ASN A 18 15.29 9.90 -9.52
CA ASN A 18 15.25 10.51 -10.86
C ASN A 18 16.56 11.22 -11.29
N LYS A 19 17.62 11.20 -10.48
CA LYS A 19 18.86 11.91 -10.85
C LYS A 19 19.79 11.12 -11.79
N HIS A 20 19.64 9.79 -11.84
CA HIS A 20 20.44 8.93 -12.74
C HIS A 20 19.61 8.25 -13.85
N SER A 21 18.30 8.10 -13.65
CA SER A 21 17.43 7.33 -14.56
C SER A 21 17.33 7.91 -15.99
N LYS A 22 17.19 9.24 -16.18
CA LYS A 22 17.01 9.79 -17.53
C LYS A 22 18.24 9.64 -18.42
N ALA A 23 19.42 9.94 -17.88
CA ALA A 23 20.69 9.78 -18.61
C ALA A 23 20.97 8.31 -18.94
N ASP A 24 20.60 7.39 -18.04
CA ASP A 24 20.71 5.95 -18.29
C ASP A 24 19.74 5.49 -19.38
N ILE A 25 18.48 5.95 -19.34
CA ILE A 25 17.47 5.62 -20.37
C ILE A 25 17.90 6.10 -21.75
N GLU A 26 18.57 7.26 -21.86
CA GLU A 26 19.07 7.78 -23.14
C GLU A 26 20.22 6.96 -23.72
N LYS A 27 20.98 6.25 -22.89
CA LYS A 27 22.04 5.33 -23.33
C LYS A 27 21.51 3.98 -23.81
N LEU A 28 20.24 3.67 -23.55
CA LEU A 28 19.62 2.44 -24.02
C LEU A 28 19.43 2.50 -25.55
N PRO A 29 19.57 1.36 -26.26
CA PRO A 29 19.12 1.29 -27.63
C PRO A 29 17.59 1.49 -27.71
N ALA A 30 17.11 1.92 -28.89
CA ALA A 30 15.74 2.40 -29.07
C ALA A 30 14.67 1.38 -28.65
N ARG A 31 14.92 0.09 -28.92
CA ARG A 31 13.99 -1.00 -28.58
C ARG A 31 13.85 -1.17 -27.06
N GLU A 32 14.95 -1.12 -26.34
CA GLU A 32 15.06 -1.28 -24.89
C GLU A 32 14.49 -0.05 -24.18
N LYS A 33 14.68 1.15 -24.74
CA LYS A 33 14.05 2.38 -24.27
C LYS A 33 12.52 2.30 -24.34
N THR A 34 11.98 1.90 -25.48
CA THR A 34 10.53 1.68 -25.63
C THR A 34 10.01 0.62 -24.66
N GLN A 35 10.79 -0.45 -24.42
CA GLN A 35 10.41 -1.47 -23.44
C GLN A 35 10.39 -0.93 -22.00
N TYR A 36 11.39 -0.13 -21.61
CA TYR A 36 11.44 0.53 -20.30
C TYR A 36 10.20 1.41 -20.08
N GLU A 37 9.89 2.27 -21.06
CA GLU A 37 8.72 3.16 -21.04
C GLU A 37 7.40 2.38 -20.99
N ASN A 38 7.26 1.31 -21.77
CA ASN A 38 6.08 0.46 -21.76
C ASN A 38 5.88 -0.24 -20.40
N ASN A 39 6.97 -0.69 -19.76
CA ASN A 39 6.92 -1.27 -18.42
C ASN A 39 6.46 -0.23 -17.39
N GLU A 40 6.92 1.02 -17.49
CA GLU A 40 6.48 2.11 -16.61
C GLU A 40 5.00 2.46 -16.81
N ILE A 41 4.55 2.55 -18.06
CA ILE A 41 3.14 2.82 -18.37
C ILE A 41 2.25 1.69 -17.83
N THR A 42 2.66 0.44 -18.03
CA THR A 42 1.91 -0.73 -17.55
C THR A 42 1.81 -0.73 -16.03
N PHE A 43 2.93 -0.52 -15.34
CA PHE A 43 2.96 -0.46 -13.88
C PHE A 43 2.07 0.65 -13.31
N ARG A 44 2.13 1.86 -13.88
CA ARG A 44 1.25 2.97 -13.46
C ARG A 44 -0.23 2.63 -13.61
N ARG A 45 -0.61 2.02 -14.75
CA ARG A 45 -1.99 1.58 -14.99
C ARG A 45 -2.44 0.51 -13.98
N GLU A 46 -1.58 -0.45 -13.66
CA GLU A 46 -1.87 -1.49 -12.66
C GLU A 46 -1.96 -0.91 -11.25
N GLN A 47 -1.09 0.04 -10.90
CA GLN A 47 -1.13 0.73 -9.62
C GLN A 47 -2.44 1.53 -9.47
N ASP A 48 -2.87 2.24 -10.51
CA ASP A 48 -4.14 2.98 -10.50
C ASP A 48 -5.36 2.04 -10.42
N ARG A 49 -5.33 0.90 -11.11
CA ARG A 49 -6.36 -0.14 -10.97
C ARG A 49 -6.42 -0.65 -9.53
N THR A 50 -5.27 -0.93 -8.93
CA THR A 50 -5.18 -1.41 -7.55
C THR A 50 -5.70 -0.39 -6.55
N LYS A 51 -5.39 0.90 -6.74
CA LYS A 51 -5.94 1.99 -5.92
C LYS A 51 -7.47 2.06 -6.04
N LYS A 52 -8.00 2.02 -7.26
CA LYS A 52 -9.45 2.03 -7.50
C LYS A 52 -10.14 0.81 -6.88
N GLU A 53 -9.58 -0.38 -7.05
CA GLU A 53 -10.11 -1.59 -6.41
C GLU A 53 -10.05 -1.49 -4.90
N ASN A 54 -8.98 -0.90 -4.36
CA ASN A 54 -8.85 -0.69 -2.93
C ASN A 54 -9.93 0.23 -2.39
N ASP A 55 -10.22 1.33 -3.08
CA ASP A 55 -11.29 2.25 -2.71
C ASP A 55 -12.67 1.59 -2.79
N LEU A 56 -12.93 0.80 -3.84
CA LEU A 56 -14.22 0.11 -4.04
C LEU A 56 -14.50 -0.97 -2.99
N ARG A 57 -13.47 -1.70 -2.54
CA ARG A 57 -13.60 -2.83 -1.60
C ARG A 57 -13.11 -2.51 -0.18
N ARG A 58 -12.82 -1.24 0.12
CA ARG A 58 -12.34 -0.84 1.45
C ARG A 58 -13.34 -1.22 2.53
N ASP A 59 -14.62 -0.86 2.33
CA ASP A 59 -15.68 -1.10 3.30
C ASP A 59 -15.85 -2.59 3.62
N GLU A 60 -15.84 -3.46 2.61
CA GLU A 60 -15.91 -4.91 2.80
C GLU A 60 -14.75 -5.46 3.64
N ARG A 61 -13.54 -4.94 3.42
CA ARG A 61 -12.35 -5.33 4.20
C ARG A 61 -12.39 -4.80 5.61
N VAL A 62 -12.89 -3.58 5.81
CA VAL A 62 -13.11 -3.00 7.14
C VAL A 62 -14.12 -3.83 7.91
N ILE A 63 -15.23 -4.24 7.29
CA ILE A 63 -16.22 -5.13 7.93
C ILE A 63 -15.59 -6.47 8.32
N LYS A 64 -14.79 -7.09 7.45
CA LYS A 64 -14.06 -8.33 7.77
C LYS A 64 -13.08 -8.13 8.92
N GLU A 65 -12.35 -7.01 8.97
CA GLU A 65 -11.42 -6.71 10.05
C GLU A 65 -12.16 -6.47 11.38
N ILE A 66 -13.30 -5.78 11.35
CA ILE A 66 -14.20 -5.63 12.52
C ILE A 66 -14.66 -7.00 13.01
N GLN A 67 -15.10 -7.89 12.12
CA GLN A 67 -15.50 -9.26 12.48
C GLN A 67 -14.35 -10.07 13.09
N ASN A 68 -13.12 -9.91 12.56
CA ASN A 68 -11.94 -10.55 13.12
C ASN A 68 -11.62 -10.02 14.53
N GLN A 69 -11.76 -8.71 14.76
CA GLN A 69 -11.51 -8.07 16.06
C GLN A 69 -12.57 -8.43 17.11
N LEU A 70 -13.83 -8.62 16.70
CA LEU A 70 -14.92 -9.06 17.57
C LEU A 70 -14.86 -10.56 17.91
N GLY A 71 -14.00 -11.32 17.23
CA GLY A 71 -13.93 -12.78 17.33
C GLY A 71 -15.11 -13.46 16.62
N LYS A 72 -14.91 -14.72 16.22
CA LYS A 72 -16.00 -15.58 15.70
C LYS A 72 -17.15 -15.61 16.72
N PRO A 73 -18.42 -15.72 16.29
CA PRO A 73 -19.53 -15.88 17.23
C PRO A 73 -19.22 -17.04 18.16
N GLN A 74 -19.04 -16.76 19.45
CA GLN A 74 -18.98 -17.81 20.45
C GLN A 74 -20.31 -18.58 20.36
N PRO A 75 -20.31 -19.92 20.48
CA PRO A 75 -21.55 -20.67 20.57
C PRO A 75 -22.41 -20.03 21.66
N ALA A 76 -23.65 -19.66 21.32
CA ALA A 76 -24.52 -18.90 22.20
C ALA A 76 -24.51 -19.54 23.60
N PRO A 77 -24.15 -18.79 24.66
CA PRO A 77 -24.22 -19.32 26.01
C PRO A 77 -25.66 -19.78 26.24
N LYS A 78 -25.83 -20.99 26.77
CA LYS A 78 -27.15 -21.48 27.20
C LYS A 78 -27.76 -20.39 28.10
N PRO A 79 -29.04 -20.01 27.89
CA PRO A 79 -29.63 -18.91 28.65
C PRO A 79 -29.65 -19.25 30.13
N ASP A 80 -28.74 -18.62 30.88
CA ASP A 80 -28.74 -18.62 32.34
C ASP A 80 -29.52 -17.38 32.77
N PHE A 81 -30.80 -17.57 33.12
CA PHE A 81 -31.74 -16.49 33.46
C PHE A 81 -31.41 -15.74 34.77
N ALA A 82 -30.24 -15.99 35.37
CA ALA A 82 -29.86 -15.50 36.70
C ALA A 82 -28.89 -14.30 36.73
N ARG A 83 -28.42 -13.78 35.57
CA ARG A 83 -27.48 -12.65 35.53
C ARG A 83 -27.85 -11.62 34.46
N THR A 84 -28.69 -10.66 34.83
CA THR A 84 -29.02 -9.49 34.00
C THR A 84 -28.26 -8.25 34.48
N THR A 85 -26.96 -8.15 34.22
CA THR A 85 -26.23 -6.86 34.36
C THR A 85 -25.02 -6.68 33.43
N ALA A 86 -24.68 -7.63 32.54
CA ALA A 86 -23.37 -7.61 31.86
C ALA A 86 -23.39 -7.42 30.32
N SER A 87 -24.53 -7.05 29.73
CA SER A 87 -24.69 -7.00 28.26
C SER A 87 -24.65 -5.60 27.63
N ASP A 88 -24.81 -4.52 28.40
CA ASP A 88 -24.96 -3.17 27.83
C ASP A 88 -23.64 -2.50 27.42
N ASP A 89 -22.50 -3.02 27.88
CA ASP A 89 -21.21 -2.37 27.68
C ASP A 89 -20.47 -2.80 26.40
N LEU A 90 -20.88 -3.90 25.75
CA LEU A 90 -20.24 -4.41 24.53
C LEU A 90 -20.79 -3.77 23.25
N PHE A 91 -21.94 -3.08 23.32
CA PHE A 91 -22.67 -2.57 22.16
C PHE A 91 -22.91 -1.05 22.15
N SER A 92 -22.12 -0.26 22.90
CA SER A 92 -22.21 1.20 22.85
C SER A 92 -21.84 1.75 21.46
N PRO A 93 -22.62 2.69 20.87
CA PRO A 93 -22.32 3.32 19.58
C PRO A 93 -20.91 3.91 19.48
N GLN A 94 -20.36 4.40 20.60
CA GLN A 94 -19.01 4.96 20.65
C GLN A 94 -17.92 3.89 20.54
N LYS A 95 -18.11 2.73 21.19
CA LYS A 95 -17.18 1.59 21.08
C LYS A 95 -17.20 1.04 19.65
N PHE A 96 -18.36 0.92 19.02
CA PHE A 96 -18.47 0.54 17.61
C PHE A 96 -17.78 1.52 16.66
N LYS A 97 -17.93 2.83 16.89
CA LYS A 97 -17.22 3.85 16.10
C LYS A 97 -15.70 3.70 16.24
N SER A 98 -15.20 3.57 17.47
CA SER A 98 -13.75 3.38 17.72
C SER A 98 -13.19 2.10 17.07
N LEU A 99 -13.98 1.02 17.08
CA LEU A 99 -13.62 -0.24 16.44
C LEU A 99 -13.55 -0.10 14.92
N ARG A 100 -14.54 0.60 14.32
CA ARG A 100 -14.54 0.91 12.89
C ARG A 100 -13.33 1.75 12.51
N ASP A 101 -13.04 2.81 13.27
CA ASP A 101 -11.91 3.70 13.00
C ASP A 101 -10.56 2.93 13.08
N ALA A 102 -10.42 2.03 14.06
CA ALA A 102 -9.23 1.17 14.19
C ALA A 102 -9.09 0.16 13.04
N ALA A 103 -10.19 -0.48 12.64
CA ALA A 103 -10.23 -1.40 11.50
C ALA A 103 -9.91 -0.67 10.19
N GLU A 104 -10.49 0.52 9.97
CA GLU A 104 -10.21 1.35 8.80
C GLU A 104 -8.74 1.77 8.72
N LYS A 105 -8.16 2.21 9.84
CA LYS A 105 -6.74 2.54 9.92
C LYS A 105 -5.87 1.34 9.52
N THR A 106 -6.18 0.17 10.06
CA THR A 106 -5.44 -1.07 9.78
C THR A 106 -5.53 -1.46 8.31
N VAL A 107 -6.72 -1.37 7.70
CA VAL A 107 -6.92 -1.67 6.28
C VAL A 107 -6.17 -0.67 5.40
N ARG A 108 -6.26 0.63 5.68
CA ARG A 108 -5.53 1.68 4.94
C ARG A 108 -4.02 1.50 5.03
N GLU A 109 -3.49 1.14 6.21
CA GLU A 109 -2.07 0.87 6.40
C GLU A 109 -1.61 -0.34 5.58
N ARG A 110 -2.39 -1.44 5.58
CA ARG A 110 -2.09 -2.61 4.73
C ARG A 110 -2.13 -2.27 3.24
N GLU A 111 -3.12 -1.51 2.79
CA GLU A 111 -3.21 -1.03 1.40
C GLU A 111 -1.99 -0.19 1.00
N GLN A 112 -1.58 0.74 1.86
CA GLN A 112 -0.43 1.60 1.62
C GLN A 112 0.87 0.80 1.58
N ASN A 113 1.03 -0.17 2.47
CA ASN A 113 2.20 -1.05 2.49
C ASN A 113 2.28 -1.92 1.22
N ASP A 114 1.17 -2.48 0.74
CA ASP A 114 1.12 -3.23 -0.53
C ASP A 114 1.50 -2.34 -1.73
N LEU A 115 0.95 -1.13 -1.81
CA LEU A 115 1.29 -0.19 -2.88
C LEU A 115 2.78 0.22 -2.85
N THR A 116 3.33 0.40 -1.66
CA THR A 116 4.74 0.76 -1.46
C THR A 116 5.65 -0.39 -1.85
N GLU A 117 5.34 -1.61 -1.43
CA GLU A 117 6.12 -2.80 -1.75
C GLU A 117 6.08 -3.12 -3.26
N ARG A 118 4.92 -2.96 -3.91
CA ARG A 118 4.80 -3.08 -5.37
C ARG A 118 5.67 -2.05 -6.10
N ALA A 119 5.65 -0.80 -5.65
CA ALA A 119 6.50 0.25 -6.21
C ALA A 119 7.99 -0.09 -6.06
N ARG A 120 8.39 -0.56 -4.88
CA ARG A 120 9.77 -0.99 -4.62
C ARG A 120 10.22 -2.14 -5.52
N ARG A 121 9.36 -3.16 -5.71
CA ARG A 121 9.65 -4.31 -6.59
C ARG A 121 9.80 -3.89 -8.04
N PHE A 122 8.90 -3.02 -8.50
CA PHE A 122 8.99 -2.45 -9.84
C PHE A 122 10.28 -1.65 -10.02
N GLU A 123 10.65 -0.84 -9.05
CA GLU A 123 11.89 -0.07 -9.06
C GLU A 123 13.13 -0.98 -9.15
N ILE A 124 13.21 -2.01 -8.32
CA ILE A 124 14.29 -3.02 -8.38
C ILE A 124 14.34 -3.68 -9.77
N SER A 125 13.18 -3.97 -10.36
CA SER A 125 13.10 -4.54 -11.71
C SER A 125 13.65 -3.58 -12.77
N GLN A 126 13.36 -2.28 -12.67
CA GLN A 126 13.88 -1.26 -13.59
C GLN A 126 15.38 -1.05 -13.43
N VAL A 127 15.88 -1.04 -12.20
CA VAL A 127 17.32 -1.01 -11.92
C VAL A 127 18.01 -2.22 -12.56
N ARG A 128 17.50 -3.44 -12.33
CA ARG A 128 18.04 -4.67 -12.95
C ARG A 128 17.92 -4.68 -14.47
N PHE A 129 16.90 -4.01 -15.03
CA PHE A 129 16.78 -3.85 -16.47
C PHE A 129 17.92 -2.97 -17.00
N LEU A 130 18.15 -1.82 -16.37
CA LEU A 130 19.24 -0.91 -16.75
C LEU A 130 20.61 -1.57 -16.54
N ASP A 131 20.83 -2.29 -15.43
CA ASP A 131 22.10 -2.98 -15.16
C ASP A 131 22.41 -4.06 -16.21
N ARG A 132 21.39 -4.77 -16.70
CA ARG A 132 21.59 -5.77 -17.75
C ARG A 132 22.00 -5.18 -19.10
N HIS A 133 21.51 -3.98 -19.42
CA HIS A 133 21.72 -3.37 -20.74
C HIS A 133 22.85 -2.34 -20.77
N LEU A 134 23.13 -1.68 -19.65
CA LEU A 134 24.17 -0.66 -19.51
C LEU A 134 25.38 -1.15 -18.69
N GLY A 135 25.21 -2.20 -17.89
CA GLY A 135 26.29 -2.83 -17.14
C GLY A 135 27.09 -1.85 -16.28
N LYS A 136 28.42 -1.89 -16.47
CA LYS A 136 29.40 -1.10 -15.73
C LYS A 136 29.39 0.40 -16.10
N ASP A 137 28.82 0.77 -17.24
CA ASP A 137 28.81 2.17 -17.75
C ASP A 137 27.75 3.06 -17.08
N ARG A 138 26.95 2.44 -16.22
CA ARG A 138 25.98 3.10 -15.35
C ARG A 138 26.62 3.68 -14.08
N TYR A 139 27.69 3.06 -13.57
CA TYR A 139 28.33 3.43 -12.31
C TYR A 139 29.66 4.14 -12.57
N PRO A 140 29.80 5.43 -12.19
CA PRO A 140 31.05 6.16 -12.36
C PRO A 140 32.18 5.46 -11.60
N SER A 141 33.36 5.38 -12.20
CA SER A 141 34.51 4.58 -11.74
C SER A 141 35.05 4.90 -10.33
N LYS A 142 34.56 5.96 -9.66
CA LYS A 142 34.98 6.34 -8.30
C LYS A 142 34.40 5.46 -7.18
N GLU A 143 33.48 4.55 -7.50
CA GLU A 143 32.94 3.55 -6.56
C GLU A 143 33.53 2.14 -6.79
N ARG A 144 34.62 2.02 -7.56
CA ARG A 144 35.26 0.73 -7.92
C ARG A 144 36.53 0.41 -7.12
N GLU A 145 36.83 1.17 -6.06
CA GLU A 145 37.93 0.87 -5.12
C GLU A 145 37.44 0.10 -3.89
#